data_AF-A0A378LY36-F1
#
_entry.id   AF-A0A378LY36-F1
#
_cell.length_a   1.000
_cell.length_b   1.000
_cell.length_c   1.000
_cell.angle_alpha   90.00
_cell.angle_beta   90.00
_cell.angle_gamma   90.00
#
_symmetry.space_group_name_H-M   'P 1'
#
loop_
_entity.id
_entity.type
_entity.pdbx_description
1 polymer ?
#
loop_
_entity_poly.entity_id
_entity_poly.type
_entity_poly.pdbx_seq_one_letter_code
_entity_poly.pdbx_strand_id
1 'polypeptide(L)'
;MPKDQMSPEKVLKTGALISFGNLFMSPFYSRLGPLASLTLTAAALFGLHETGRKQAENSSFGFFTKSNPRFSDVNTSIKHVVEGGATTFDRVFPPG
;
A
#
# COMPACT_ATOMS: atom_id res chain seq x y z
N MET A 1 -17.79 6.45 18.90
CA MET A 1 -17.10 6.12 17.64
C MET A 1 -15.62 6.44 17.78
N PRO A 2 -14.70 5.47 17.82
CA PRO A 2 -13.28 5.75 17.67
C PRO A 2 -12.82 5.45 16.23
N LYS A 3 -12.60 6.55 15.51
CA LYS A 3 -11.70 6.80 14.36
C LYS A 3 -10.99 5.60 13.73
N ASP A 4 -11.16 5.46 12.40
CA ASP A 4 -10.27 4.78 11.45
C ASP A 4 -8.79 5.21 11.64
N GLN A 5 -8.13 4.71 12.68
CA GLN A 5 -6.69 4.88 12.86
C GLN A 5 -6.00 3.73 12.15
N MET A 6 -5.33 4.03 11.03
CA MET A 6 -4.43 3.08 10.38
C MET A 6 -3.42 2.58 11.41
N SER A 7 -3.24 1.26 11.50
CA SER A 7 -2.29 0.68 12.47
C SER A 7 -0.90 1.27 12.23
N PRO A 8 -0.28 1.92 13.24
CA PRO A 8 1.06 2.51 13.11
C PRO A 8 2.11 1.50 12.63
N GLU A 9 1.94 0.24 13.04
CA GLU A 9 2.81 -0.86 12.63
C GLU A 9 2.71 -1.16 11.13
N LYS A 10 1.49 -1.22 10.57
CA LYS A 10 1.29 -1.46 9.13
C LYS A 10 1.84 -0.32 8.29
N VAL A 11 1.68 0.92 8.77
CA VAL A 11 2.25 2.12 8.14
C VAL A 11 3.78 2.03 8.14
N LEU A 12 4.38 1.61 9.25
CA LEU A 12 5.82 1.45 9.38
C LEU A 12 6.37 0.34 8.46
N LYS A 13 5.71 -0.83 8.40
CA LYS A 13 6.07 -1.92 7.48
C LYS A 13 5.98 -1.51 6.02
N THR A 14 4.92 -0.81 5.65
CA THR A 14 4.75 -0.29 4.27
C THR A 14 5.81 0.75 3.95
N GLY A 15 6.08 1.68 4.88
CA GLY A 15 7.16 2.65 4.75
C GLY A 15 8.52 1.98 4.55
N ALA A 16 8.84 1.00 5.38
CA ALA A 16 10.07 0.21 5.27
C ALA A 16 10.17 -0.50 3.92
N LEU A 17 9.07 -1.11 3.43
CA LEU A 17 9.01 -1.76 2.12
C LEU A 17 9.27 -0.77 0.98
N ILE A 18 8.63 0.40 1.01
CA ILE A 18 8.82 1.46 0.00
C ILE A 18 10.25 1.99 0.04
N SER A 19 10.79 2.25 1.24
CA SER A 19 12.18 2.69 1.42
C SER A 19 13.19 1.66 0.90
N PHE A 20 12.97 0.38 1.18
CA PHE A 20 13.81 -0.70 0.66
C PHE A 20 13.71 -0.79 -0.86
N GLY A 21 12.51 -0.70 -1.42
CA GLY A 21 12.28 -0.66 -2.86
C GLY A 21 13.00 0.51 -3.53
N ASN A 22 12.95 1.71 -2.95
CA ASN A 22 13.65 2.89 -3.45
C ASN A 22 15.17 2.74 -3.36
N LEU A 23 15.71 2.16 -2.28
CA LEU A 23 17.14 1.93 -2.14
C LEU A 23 17.65 0.95 -3.20
N PHE A 24 16.89 -0.14 -3.43
CA PHE A 24 17.21 -1.13 -4.46
C PHE A 24 17.09 -0.58 -5.88
N MET A 25 16.10 0.29 -6.12
CA MET A 25 15.89 0.93 -7.42
C MET A 25 16.78 2.15 -7.66
N SER A 26 17.45 2.69 -6.63
CA SER A 26 18.32 3.87 -6.75
C SER A 26 19.38 3.79 -7.86
N PRO A 27 20.11 2.67 -8.08
CA PRO A 27 21.04 2.57 -9.21
C PRO A 27 20.34 2.42 -10.58
N PHE A 28 19.06 2.07 -10.60
CA PHE A 28 18.27 1.87 -11.82
C PHE A 28 17.49 3.13 -12.23
N TYR A 29 17.14 4.02 -11.30
CA TYR A 29 16.44 5.28 -11.60
C TYR A 29 17.23 6.18 -12.56
N SER A 30 18.56 6.21 -12.44
CA SER A 30 19.43 6.97 -13.36
C SER A 30 19.46 6.39 -14.78
N ARG A 31 19.10 5.12 -14.96
CA ARG A 31 19.13 4.41 -16.25
C ARG A 31 17.76 4.30 -16.93
N LEU A 32 16.69 4.24 -16.16
CA LEU A 32 15.33 4.03 -16.66
C LEU A 32 14.67 5.32 -17.18
N GLY A 33 15.18 6.50 -16.78
CA GLY A 33 14.60 7.79 -17.12
C GLY A 33 13.26 8.05 -16.40
N PRO A 34 12.72 9.29 -16.48
CA PRO A 34 11.60 9.73 -15.64
C PRO A 34 10.28 8.99 -15.92
N LEU A 35 10.01 8.65 -17.19
CA LEU A 35 8.77 7.99 -17.59
C LEU A 35 8.69 6.57 -17.06
N ALA A 36 9.74 5.77 -17.26
CA ALA A 36 9.72 4.38 -16.81
C ALA A 36 9.73 4.26 -15.28
N SER A 37 10.41 5.17 -14.56
CA SER A 37 10.38 5.19 -13.10
C SER A 37 8.99 5.56 -12.55
N LEU A 38 8.30 6.52 -13.19
CA LEU A 38 6.91 6.87 -12.84
C LEU A 38 5.95 5.71 -13.11
N THR A 39 6.03 5.08 -14.29
CA THR A 39 5.16 3.93 -14.62
C THR A 39 5.40 2.76 -13.68
N LEU A 40 6.66 2.48 -13.33
CA LEU A 40 6.99 1.38 -12.42
C LEU A 40 6.53 1.68 -10.99
N THR A 41 6.67 2.92 -10.52
CA THR A 41 6.16 3.34 -9.21
C THR A 41 4.63 3.26 -9.18
N ALA A 42 3.95 3.68 -10.25
CA ALA A 42 2.50 3.57 -10.37
C ALA A 42 2.04 2.10 -10.37
N ALA A 43 2.74 1.21 -11.09
CA ALA A 43 2.45 -0.21 -11.10
C ALA A 43 2.65 -0.84 -9.71
N ALA A 44 3.70 -0.45 -8.99
CA ALA A 44 3.95 -0.90 -7.61
C ALA A 44 2.83 -0.45 -6.65
N LEU A 45 2.45 0.84 -6.70
CA LEU A 45 1.35 1.37 -5.89
C LEU A 45 0.01 0.70 -6.23
N PHE A 46 -0.26 0.44 -7.51
CA PHE A 46 -1.46 -0.28 -7.94
C PHE A 46 -1.46 -1.72 -7.44
N GLY A 47 -0.33 -2.43 -7.50
CA GLY A 47 -0.20 -3.79 -6.97
C GLY A 47 -0.40 -3.85 -5.44
N LEU A 48 0.14 -2.87 -4.72
CA LEU A 48 -0.07 -2.71 -3.28
C LEU A 48 -1.54 -2.45 -2.96
N HIS A 49 -2.18 -1.52 -3.69
CA HIS A 49 -3.60 -1.21 -3.54
C HIS A 49 -4.48 -2.44 -3.79
N GLU A 50 -4.25 -3.18 -4.89
CA GLU A 50 -5.05 -4.35 -5.23
C GLU A 50 -4.86 -5.50 -4.23
N THR A 51 -3.64 -5.68 -3.72
CA THR A 51 -3.35 -6.66 -2.67
C THR A 51 -4.08 -6.33 -1.37
N GLY A 52 -4.05 -5.07 -0.94
CA GLY A 52 -4.80 -4.63 0.23
C GLY A 52 -6.32 -4.69 0.02
N ARG A 53 -6.80 -4.31 -1.18
CA ARG A 53 -8.23 -4.41 -1.53
C ARG A 53 -8.74 -5.85 -1.40
N LYS A 54 -8.00 -6.84 -1.93
CA LYS A 54 -8.35 -8.26 -1.81
C LYS A 54 -8.30 -8.77 -0.36
N GLN A 55 -7.40 -8.24 0.46
CA GLN A 55 -7.31 -8.59 1.88
C GLN A 55 -8.46 -7.97 2.70
N ALA A 56 -8.87 -6.74 2.37
CA ALA A 56 -10.04 -6.08 2.93
C ALA A 56 -11.35 -6.77 2.49
N GLU A 57 -11.42 -7.29 1.26
CA GLU A 57 -12.57 -8.05 0.74
C GLU A 57 -12.73 -9.41 1.44
N ASN A 58 -11.61 -10.06 1.79
CA ASN A 58 -11.60 -11.27 2.62
C ASN A 58 -11.86 -11.01 4.12
N SER A 59 -11.80 -9.75 4.56
CA SER A 59 -12.23 -9.33 5.89
C SER A 59 -13.72 -8.96 5.85
N SER A 60 -14.54 -10.01 5.96
CA SER A 60 -15.98 -10.19 5.78
C SER A 60 -16.99 -9.19 6.40
N PHE A 61 -16.69 -7.89 6.50
CA PHE A 61 -17.61 -6.85 7.00
C PHE A 61 -17.56 -5.49 6.27
N GLY A 62 -16.74 -5.33 5.21
CA GLY A 62 -16.46 -4.03 4.58
C GLY A 62 -17.48 -3.47 3.58
N PHE A 63 -18.42 -4.28 3.06
CA PHE A 63 -19.32 -3.85 1.98
C PHE A 63 -20.48 -2.93 2.42
N PHE A 64 -20.77 -2.79 3.71
CA PHE A 64 -21.98 -2.11 4.19
C PHE A 64 -21.79 -0.78 4.93
N THR A 65 -20.57 -0.23 5.03
CA THR A 65 -20.38 1.05 5.76
C THR A 65 -20.21 2.25 4.83
N LYS A 66 -21.38 2.78 4.42
CA LYS A 66 -21.69 4.17 4.01
C LYS A 66 -20.68 4.94 3.13
N SER A 67 -21.14 5.12 1.89
CA SER A 67 -20.79 6.21 0.97
C SER A 67 -20.65 7.58 1.65
N ASN A 68 -19.43 8.14 1.64
CA ASN A 68 -19.21 9.58 1.79
C ASN A 68 -18.30 10.06 0.62
N PRO A 69 -18.85 10.60 -0.47
CA PRO A 69 -18.34 10.34 -1.83
C PRO A 69 -17.17 11.22 -2.33
N ARG A 70 -16.37 11.87 -1.46
CA ARG A 70 -15.23 12.68 -1.96
C ARG A 70 -13.99 12.75 -1.08
N PHE A 71 -14.12 12.61 0.24
CA PHE A 71 -12.98 12.53 1.17
C PHE A 71 -12.65 11.08 1.57
N SER A 72 -13.57 10.15 1.32
CA SER A 72 -13.41 8.73 1.69
C SER A 72 -12.52 7.97 0.72
N ASP A 73 -12.55 8.27 -0.58
CA ASP A 73 -11.88 7.42 -1.59
C ASP A 73 -10.37 7.45 -1.44
N VAL A 74 -9.75 8.63 -1.31
CA VAL A 74 -8.29 8.73 -1.16
C VAL A 74 -7.81 8.07 0.13
N ASN A 75 -8.52 8.31 1.25
CA ASN A 75 -8.16 7.71 2.53
C ASN A 75 -8.35 6.17 2.52
N THR A 76 -9.36 5.68 1.82
CA THR A 76 -9.62 4.24 1.62
C THR A 76 -8.58 3.61 0.72
N SER A 77 -8.20 4.27 -0.38
CA SER A 77 -7.12 3.82 -1.26
C SER A 77 -5.78 3.76 -0.53
N ILE A 78 -5.44 4.78 0.27
CA ILE A 78 -4.22 4.77 1.08
C ILE A 78 -4.26 3.62 2.10
N LYS A 79 -5.41 3.40 2.74
CA LYS A 79 -5.60 2.27 3.68
C LYS A 79 -5.31 0.94 3.00
N HIS A 80 -5.82 0.70 1.80
CA HIS A 80 -5.51 -0.50 1.04
C HIS A 80 -4.03 -0.60 0.65
N VAL A 81 -3.38 0.50 0.23
CA VAL A 81 -1.94 0.50 -0.05
C VAL A 81 -1.13 0.11 1.19
N VAL A 82 -1.49 0.63 2.36
CA VAL A 82 -0.84 0.32 3.65
C VAL A 82 -1.09 -1.14 4.06
N GLU A 83 -2.27 -1.69 3.84
CA GLU A 83 -2.55 -3.10 4.14
C GLU A 83 -1.84 -4.05 3.17
N GLY A 84 -1.83 -3.73 1.88
CA GLY A 84 -1.09 -4.50 0.88
C GLY A 84 0.42 -4.41 1.09
N GLY A 85 0.93 -3.24 1.51
CA GLY A 85 2.33 -3.03 1.84
C GLY A 85 2.79 -3.82 3.04
N ALA A 86 2.04 -3.77 4.15
CA ALA A 86 2.33 -4.58 5.32
C ALA A 86 2.31 -6.09 4.99
N THR A 87 1.34 -6.55 4.21
CA THR A 87 1.25 -7.97 3.81
C THR A 87 2.37 -8.40 2.90
N THR A 88 2.78 -7.53 1.97
CA THR A 88 3.93 -7.80 1.09
C THR A 88 5.22 -7.81 1.90
N PHE A 89 5.35 -6.90 2.86
CA PHE A 89 6.48 -6.86 3.79
C PHE A 89 6.56 -8.16 4.60
N ASP A 90 5.47 -8.61 5.21
CA ASP A 90 5.43 -9.86 6.00
C ASP A 90 5.72 -11.11 5.15
N ARG A 91 5.47 -11.08 3.82
CA ARG A 91 5.86 -12.16 2.90
C ARG A 91 7.35 -12.16 2.56
N VAL A 92 7.94 -10.97 2.43
CA VAL A 92 9.37 -10.80 2.08
C VAL A 92 10.26 -10.98 3.32
N PHE A 93 9.78 -10.51 4.47
CA PHE A 93 10.42 -10.60 5.78
C PHE A 93 9.48 -11.36 6.72
N PRO A 94 9.39 -12.70 6.59
CA PRO A 94 8.54 -13.49 7.47
C PRO A 94 8.95 -13.30 8.93
N PRO A 95 7.99 -13.16 9.86
CA PRO A 95 8.30 -13.16 11.28
C PRO A 95 8.95 -14.50 11.65
N GLY A 96 10.14 -14.44 12.22
CA GLY A 96 10.86 -15.61 12.75
C GLY A 96 10.24 -16.15 14.03
#